data_AF-A0A6M0M8K0-F1
#
_entry.id   AF-A0A6M0M8K0-F1
#
_cell.length_a   1.000
_cell.length_b   1.000
_cell.length_c   1.000
_cell.angle_alpha   90.00
_cell.angle_beta   90.00
_cell.angle_gamma   90.00
#
_symmetry.space_group_name_H-M   'P 1'
#
loop_
_entity.id
_entity.type
_entity.pdbx_description
1 polymer ?
#
loop_
_entity_poly.entity_id
_entity_poly.type
_entity_poly.pdbx_seq_one_letter_code
_entity_poly.pdbx_strand_id
1 'polypeptide(L)' 'MRIEKLKAKMLTENIDSLLITDMKNIFYLTGFSGTAGTVFLTAKRNIFMTDSRYSEM' A
#
# COMPACT_ATOMS: atom_id res chain seq x y z
N MET A 1 -2.49 4.68 11.01
CA MET A 1 -3.86 4.31 11.45
C MET A 1 -4.58 3.31 10.54
N ARG A 2 -4.57 3.44 9.20
CA ARG A 2 -5.19 2.45 8.28
C ARG A 2 -4.27 1.25 7.99
N ILE A 3 -3.01 1.52 7.63
CA ILE A 3 -2.00 0.48 7.38
C ILE A 3 -1.80 -0.41 8.61
N GLU A 4 -1.72 0.17 9.81
CA GLU A 4 -1.59 -0.63 11.05
C GLU A 4 -2.77 -1.58 11.30
N LYS A 5 -4.01 -1.15 11.01
CA LYS A 5 -5.19 -2.03 11.09
C LYS A 5 -5.13 -3.15 10.07
N LEU A 6 -4.70 -2.84 8.85
CA LEU A 6 -4.51 -3.83 7.80
C LEU A 6 -3.40 -4.84 8.17
N LYS A 7 -2.28 -4.37 8.73
CA LYS A 7 -1.20 -5.24 9.22
C LYS A 7 -1.63 -6.14 10.38
N ALA A 8 -2.41 -5.61 11.32
CA ALA A 8 -2.98 -6.42 12.40
C ALA A 8 -3.88 -7.54 11.83
N LYS A 9 -4.70 -7.20 10.83
CA LYS A 9 -5.54 -8.20 10.14
C LYS A 9 -4.71 -9.24 9.37
N MET A 10 -3.66 -8.80 8.68
CA MET A 10 -2.71 -9.69 8.01
C MET A 10 -2.08 -10.68 8.99
N LEU A 11 -1.69 -10.22 10.18
CA LEU A 11 -1.15 -11.07 11.23
C LEU A 11 -2.18 -12.10 11.71
N THR A 12 -3.43 -11.69 11.94
CA THR A 12 -4.50 -12.62 12.37
C THR A 12 -4.86 -13.65 11.31
N GLU A 13 -4.66 -13.33 10.03
CA GLU A 13 -4.98 -14.20 8.89
C GLU A 13 -3.76 -15.00 8.39
N ASN A 14 -2.60 -14.90 9.06
CA ASN A 14 -1.32 -15.51 8.63
C ASN A 14 -0.92 -15.11 7.19
N ILE A 15 -1.14 -13.84 6.83
CA ILE A 15 -0.74 -13.27 5.54
C ILE A 15 0.60 -12.56 5.71
N ASP A 16 1.65 -13.10 5.09
CA ASP A 16 3.00 -12.54 5.18
C ASP A 16 3.15 -11.20 4.47
N SER A 17 2.50 -11.06 3.31
CA SER A 17 2.60 -9.88 2.46
C SER A 17 1.37 -9.65 1.60
N LEU A 18 1.16 -8.41 1.19
CA LEU A 18 0.07 -8.00 0.32
C LEU A 18 0.59 -7.07 -0.78
N LEU A 19 0.25 -7.38 -2.02
CA LEU A 19 0.46 -6.51 -3.18
C LEU A 19 -0.88 -5.87 -3.54
N ILE A 20 -0.93 -4.54 -3.51
CA ILE A 20 -2.15 -3.77 -3.75
C ILE A 20 -1.95 -2.94 -5.02
N THR A 21 -2.73 -3.27 -6.04
CA THR A 21 -2.69 -2.65 -7.37
C THR A 21 -3.97 -1.88 -7.71
N ASP A 22 -5.05 -2.09 -6.97
CA ASP A 22 -6.29 -1.31 -7.15
C ASP A 22 -6.09 0.12 -6.66
N MET A 23 -6.30 1.09 -7.56
CA MET A 23 -6.05 2.50 -7.29
C MET A 23 -6.94 3.10 -6.20
N LYS A 24 -8.17 2.58 -6.01
CA LYS A 24 -9.04 3.07 -4.93
C LYS A 24 -8.49 2.63 -3.57
N ASN A 25 -8.00 1.39 -3.48
CA ASN A 25 -7.34 0.89 -2.27
C ASN A 25 -6.01 1.61 -2.00
N ILE A 26 -5.23 1.89 -3.04
CA ILE A 26 -3.99 2.67 -2.91
C ILE A 26 -4.30 4.08 -2.40
N PHE A 27 -5.27 4.78 -3.00
CA PHE A 27 -5.70 6.09 -2.53
C PHE A 27 -6.19 6.03 -1.08
N TYR A 28 -6.99 5.02 -0.73
CA TYR A 28 -7.46 4.82 0.63
C TYR A 28 -6.33 4.63 1.64
N LEU A 29 -5.25 3.93 1.27
CA LEU A 29 -4.14 3.64 2.18
C LEU A 29 -3.09 4.75 2.25
N THR A 30 -2.86 5.46 1.15
CA THR A 30 -1.72 6.37 0.99
C THR A 30 -2.12 7.84 0.75
N GLY A 31 -3.34 8.10 0.29
CA GLY A 31 -3.77 9.41 -0.20
C GLY A 31 -3.31 9.73 -1.63
N PHE A 32 -2.54 8.86 -2.27
CA PHE A 32 -2.05 9.05 -3.63
C PHE A 32 -3.18 8.95 -4.66
N SER A 33 -3.40 10.02 -5.43
CA SER A 33 -4.49 10.17 -6.41
C SER A 33 -4.04 10.05 -7.87
N GLY A 34 -2.77 9.72 -8.14
CA GLY A 34 -2.28 9.46 -9.49
C GLY A 34 -2.83 8.15 -10.08
N THR A 35 -2.35 7.77 -11.27
CA THR A 35 -2.87 6.57 -11.98
C THR A 35 -1.89 5.41 -12.07
N ALA A 36 -0.66 5.59 -11.57
CA ALA A 36 0.40 4.59 -11.61
C ALA A 36 0.97 4.36 -10.21
N GLY A 37 0.18 3.79 -9.31
CA GLY A 37 0.60 3.44 -7.96
C GLY A 37 0.60 1.93 -7.73
N THR A 38 1.47 1.44 -6.86
CA THR A 38 1.41 0.09 -6.30
C THR A 38 1.94 0.13 -4.87
N VAL A 39 1.24 -0.56 -3.96
CA VAL A 39 1.66 -0.68 -2.56
C VAL A 39 2.02 -2.13 -2.29
N PHE A 40 3.22 -2.34 -1.75
CA PHE A 40 3.66 -3.63 -1.24
C PHE A 40 3.83 -3.54 0.28
N LEU A 41 3.01 -4.31 1.01
CA LEU A 41 3.02 -4.38 2.46
C LEU A 41 3.58 -5.72 2.91
N THR A 42 4.45 -5.66 3.90
CA THR A 42 4.91 -6.81 4.67
C THR A 42 4.79 -6.46 6.16
N ALA A 43 4.99 -7.44 7.04
CA ALA A 43 5.07 -7.15 8.48
C ALA A 43 6.10 -6.04 8.80
N LYS A 44 7.25 -6.02 8.09
CA LYS A 44 8.39 -5.15 8.40
C LYS A 44 8.50 -3.89 7.53
N ARG A 45 7.90 -3.89 6.34
CA ARG A 45 8.09 -2.83 5.33
C ARG A 45 6.79 -2.38 4.72
N ASN A 46 6.71 -1.08 4.46
CA ASN A 46 5.66 -0.43 3.69
C ASN A 46 6.33 0.22 2.48
N ILE A 47 6.16 -0.36 1.29
CA ILE A 47 6.78 0.13 0.07
C ILE A 47 5.68 0.69 -0.83
N PHE A 48 5.84 1.93 -1.25
CA PHE A 48 5.03 2.54 -2.30
C PHE A 48 5.89 2.69 -3.54
N MET A 49 5.39 2.22 -4.68
CA MET A 49 6.04 2.29 -5.97
C MET A 49 5.16 3.10 -6.90
N THR A 50 5.77 4.04 -7.61
CA THR A 50 5.09 4.85 -8.61
C THR A 50 6.02 5.13 -9.78
N ASP A 51 5.44 5.59 -10.88
CA ASP A 51 6.16 6.05 -12.06
C ASP A 51 6.89 7.37 -11.76
N SER A 52 8.03 7.61 -12.41
CA SER A 52 8.85 8.82 -12.20
C SER A 52 8.09 10.13 -12.50
N ARG A 53 7.00 10.07 -13.26
CA ARG A 53 6.09 11.22 -13.44
C ARG A 53 5.50 11.75 -12.13
N TYR A 54 5.46 10.91 -11.08
CA TYR A 54 4.90 11.22 -9.78
C TYR A 54 5.95 11.29 -8.66
N SER A 55 7.24 11.12 -8.96
CA SER A 55 8.30 11.10 -7.92
C SER A 55 8.63 12.47 -7.32
N GLU A 56 8.16 13.55 -7.94
CA GLU A 56 8.37 14.94 -7.48
C GLU A 56 7.17 15.54 -6.73
N MET A 57 6.08 14.78 -6.56
CA MET A 57 4.88 15.21 -5.82
C MET A 57 5.01 15.05 -4.31
#